data_AF-A0A0A9ZET7-F1
#
_entry.id   AF-A0A0A9ZET7-F1
#
_cell.length_a   1.000
_cell.length_b   1.000
_cell.length_c   1.000
_cell.angle_alpha   90.00
_cell.angle_beta   90.00
_cell.angle_gamma   90.00
#
_symmetry.space_group_name_H-M   'P 1'
#
loop_
_entity.id
_entity.type
_entity.pdbx_description
1 polymer ?
#
loop_
_entity_poly.entity_id
_entity_poly.type
_entity_poly.pdbx_seq_one_letter_code
_entity_poly.pdbx_strand_id
1 'polypeptide(L)'
;TKTEMTASSRNGKSSKRTIAKDFEIGEKLNKIDSELVSFYEFCEQMGFTSTEMEEICSPLHDLMNKSSFKRILRITAVSVLVVAVLYSSCQLTLATVHASALGRIALIKALSLWDWRYLFYESCLVENPFFGEHAITKDDCMTCETVDSIHVLSNLDYETLVDNYLNRDIPLIVMDAMDDWQVILTEEFYFDNITELYLADEKLSDTVPCSMLTNLRTGSSELRTFLKTINNSAVSRWFVHWQNCDIYAVKALRKFYQRPYFLPNTVSPAHFNWVFMSSDYRSTNMKKVDLDYGLIMLFQLRGTSVFKLSPIKPCNESCPVLSGDLNQGEILVFKNYVWSFDYHPGLRTDNIAILSETAWDQNVQIK
;
A
#
# COMPACT_ATOMS: atom_id res chain seq x y z
N THR A 1 -11.35 -43.14 64.46
CA THR A 1 -10.86 -42.58 65.72
C THR A 1 -11.89 -41.59 66.22
N LYS A 2 -12.31 -41.74 67.47
CA LYS A 2 -13.29 -40.91 68.18
C LYS A 2 -12.87 -39.43 68.25
N THR A 3 -13.83 -38.64 68.73
CA THR A 3 -13.76 -37.32 69.41
C THR A 3 -14.33 -36.19 68.53
N GLU A 4 -15.65 -35.92 68.61
CA GLU A 4 -16.33 -35.05 69.61
C GLU A 4 -15.98 -33.56 69.43
N MET A 5 -16.96 -32.75 69.00
CA MET A 5 -17.79 -31.89 69.85
C MET A 5 -16.96 -30.84 70.62
N THR A 6 -17.04 -29.58 70.22
CA THR A 6 -17.89 -28.55 70.88
C THR A 6 -17.56 -27.15 70.37
N ALA A 7 -18.46 -26.21 70.68
CA ALA A 7 -18.34 -24.75 70.57
C ALA A 7 -19.01 -24.05 69.36
N SER A 8 -20.25 -24.45 69.06
CA SER A 8 -21.29 -23.47 68.69
C SER A 8 -21.70 -22.68 69.95
N SER A 9 -21.28 -21.42 70.07
CA SER A 9 -21.90 -20.47 71.02
C SER A 9 -21.62 -18.96 70.76
N ARG A 10 -20.87 -18.58 69.71
CA ARG A 10 -20.54 -17.14 69.47
C ARG A 10 -21.33 -16.45 68.36
N ASN A 11 -21.91 -17.17 67.39
CA ASN A 11 -22.56 -16.54 66.23
C ASN A 11 -23.99 -16.02 66.47
N GLY A 12 -24.69 -16.49 67.52
CA GLY A 12 -26.07 -16.07 67.80
C GLY A 12 -26.23 -14.67 68.39
N LYS A 13 -25.17 -14.11 69.03
CA LYS A 13 -25.22 -12.78 69.66
C LYS A 13 -24.95 -11.63 68.69
N SER A 14 -24.13 -11.85 67.66
CA SER A 14 -23.79 -10.81 66.66
C SER A 14 -24.96 -10.55 65.71
N SER A 15 -25.56 -11.61 65.16
CA SER A 15 -26.71 -11.51 64.26
C SER A 15 -27.95 -10.88 64.91
N LYS A 16 -28.26 -11.23 66.17
CA LYS A 16 -29.37 -10.60 66.92
C LYS A 16 -29.15 -9.10 67.16
N ARG A 17 -27.90 -8.66 67.31
CA ARG A 17 -27.56 -7.25 67.57
C ARG A 17 -27.68 -6.39 66.32
N THR A 18 -27.33 -6.93 65.15
CA THR A 18 -27.52 -6.28 63.85
C THR A 18 -29.01 -6.16 63.50
N ILE A 19 -29.77 -7.25 63.68
CA ILE A 19 -31.22 -7.25 63.42
C ILE A 19 -31.97 -6.28 64.34
N ALA A 20 -31.60 -6.23 65.63
CA ALA A 20 -32.19 -5.26 66.57
C ALA A 20 -31.88 -3.80 66.20
N LYS A 21 -30.68 -3.54 65.67
CA LYS A 21 -30.24 -2.21 65.25
C LYS A 21 -30.93 -1.78 63.95
N ASP A 22 -31.10 -2.70 63.01
CA ASP A 22 -31.83 -2.45 61.76
C ASP A 22 -33.33 -2.21 62.02
N PHE A 23 -33.91 -2.94 62.99
CA PHE A 23 -35.27 -2.70 63.46
C PHE A 23 -35.43 -1.33 64.13
N GLU A 24 -34.47 -0.94 64.99
CA GLU A 24 -34.48 0.38 65.65
C GLU A 24 -34.33 1.54 64.64
N ILE A 25 -33.53 1.35 63.59
CA ILE A 25 -33.38 2.33 62.50
C ILE A 25 -34.66 2.42 61.68
N GLY A 26 -35.29 1.28 61.36
CA GLY A 26 -36.58 1.24 60.66
C GLY A 26 -37.69 1.96 61.43
N GLU A 27 -37.74 1.78 62.76
CA GLU A 27 -38.72 2.49 63.61
C GLU A 27 -38.49 4.00 63.62
N LYS A 28 -37.23 4.45 63.68
CA LYS A 28 -36.89 5.88 63.60
C LYS A 28 -37.21 6.49 62.24
N LEU A 29 -36.98 5.75 61.16
CA LEU A 29 -37.33 6.20 59.81
C LEU A 29 -38.85 6.36 59.66
N ASN A 30 -39.63 5.39 60.15
CA ASN A 30 -41.08 5.46 60.10
C ASN A 30 -41.64 6.63 60.93
N LYS A 31 -41.02 6.96 62.07
CA LYS A 31 -41.41 8.15 62.87
C LYS A 31 -41.12 9.44 62.11
N ILE A 32 -39.93 9.57 61.52
CA ILE A 32 -39.57 10.75 60.73
C ILE A 32 -40.49 10.91 59.52
N ASP A 33 -40.84 9.81 58.84
CA ASP A 33 -41.78 9.82 57.71
C ASP A 33 -43.17 10.30 58.14
N SER A 34 -43.67 9.80 59.29
CA SER A 34 -44.96 10.24 59.83
C SER A 34 -44.97 11.73 60.27
N GLU A 35 -43.84 12.23 60.78
CA GLU A 35 -43.67 13.65 61.12
C GLU A 35 -43.62 14.51 59.86
N LEU A 36 -43.03 14.02 58.77
CA LEU A 36 -42.98 14.74 57.49
C LEU A 36 -44.34 14.82 56.82
N VAL A 37 -45.11 13.72 56.83
CA VAL A 37 -46.47 13.66 56.28
C VAL A 37 -47.40 14.59 57.04
N SER A 38 -47.34 14.56 58.38
CA SER A 38 -48.16 15.46 59.20
C SER A 38 -47.78 16.94 59.04
N PHE A 39 -46.49 17.25 58.84
CA PHE A 39 -46.06 18.61 58.50
C PHE A 39 -46.59 19.06 57.12
N TYR A 40 -46.60 18.16 56.13
CA TYR A 40 -47.15 18.43 54.80
C TYR A 40 -48.66 18.69 54.85
N GLU A 41 -49.42 17.85 55.56
CA GLU A 41 -50.86 18.02 55.78
C GLU A 41 -51.18 19.33 56.53
N PHE A 42 -50.33 19.72 57.49
CA PHE A 42 -50.46 21.00 58.19
C PHE A 42 -50.27 22.20 57.24
N CYS A 43 -49.29 22.12 56.33
CA CYS A 43 -49.05 23.18 55.36
C CYS A 43 -50.20 23.28 54.33
N GLU A 44 -50.79 22.16 53.94
CA GLU A 44 -51.96 22.12 53.04
C GLU A 44 -53.20 22.74 53.71
N GLN A 45 -53.45 22.45 54.99
CA GLN A 45 -54.56 23.03 55.76
C GLN A 45 -54.43 24.55 55.97
N MET A 46 -53.20 25.07 56.01
CA MET A 46 -52.91 26.50 56.13
C MET A 46 -53.02 27.26 54.78
N GLY A 47 -53.31 26.55 53.68
CA GLY A 47 -53.58 27.15 52.37
C GLY A 47 -52.34 27.51 51.56
N PHE A 48 -51.17 26.94 51.86
CA PHE A 48 -49.95 27.14 51.06
C PHE A 48 -50.06 26.45 49.69
N THR A 49 -49.55 27.09 48.65
CA THR A 49 -49.49 26.50 47.30
C THR A 49 -48.33 25.52 47.16
N SER A 50 -48.42 24.54 46.24
CA SER A 50 -47.40 23.50 46.05
C SER A 50 -46.00 24.05 45.76
N THR A 51 -45.91 25.21 45.11
CA THR A 51 -44.66 25.91 44.80
C THR A 51 -44.02 26.58 46.02
N GLU A 52 -44.82 27.13 46.94
CA GLU A 52 -44.31 27.73 48.19
C GLU A 52 -43.84 26.64 49.17
N MET A 53 -44.52 25.49 49.16
CA MET A 53 -44.16 24.34 49.97
C MET A 53 -42.83 23.71 49.54
N GLU A 54 -42.49 23.80 48.24
CA GLU A 54 -41.20 23.37 47.68
C GLU A 54 -40.05 24.30 48.12
N GLU A 55 -40.28 25.61 48.21
CA GLU A 55 -39.31 26.57 48.77
C GLU A 55 -39.05 26.31 50.26
N ILE A 56 -40.09 26.05 51.05
CA ILE A 56 -39.97 25.76 52.49
C ILE A 56 -39.20 24.45 52.73
N CYS A 57 -39.41 23.44 51.89
CA CYS A 57 -38.73 22.14 51.98
C CYS A 57 -37.35 22.11 51.29
N SER A 58 -36.95 23.17 50.59
CA SER A 58 -35.67 23.25 49.87
C SER A 58 -34.41 22.92 50.71
N PRO A 59 -34.29 23.33 51.99
CA PRO A 59 -33.11 23.03 52.80
C PRO A 59 -32.99 21.52 53.12
N LEU A 60 -34.13 20.83 53.19
CA LEU A 60 -34.20 19.40 53.45
C LEU A 60 -33.80 18.61 52.21
N HIS A 61 -34.29 19.03 51.04
CA HIS A 61 -33.96 18.44 49.75
C HIS A 61 -32.46 18.58 49.42
N ASP A 62 -31.86 19.73 49.72
CA ASP A 62 -30.42 19.97 49.55
C ASP A 62 -29.55 19.08 50.45
N LEU A 63 -29.97 18.85 51.70
CA LEU A 63 -29.27 17.93 52.62
C LEU A 63 -29.35 16.48 52.14
N MET A 64 -30.50 16.04 51.64
CA MET A 64 -30.68 14.70 51.07
C MET A 64 -29.82 14.52 49.81
N ASN A 65 -29.84 15.49 48.88
CA ASN A 65 -29.06 15.44 47.64
C ASN A 65 -27.56 15.45 47.86
N LYS A 66 -27.06 16.19 48.86
CA LYS A 66 -25.63 16.21 49.20
C LYS A 66 -25.10 14.85 49.67
N SER A 67 -25.94 14.04 50.32
CA SER A 67 -25.57 12.69 50.77
C SER A 67 -25.55 11.68 49.61
N SER A 68 -26.55 11.76 48.72
CA SER A 68 -26.65 10.94 47.51
C SER A 68 -25.53 11.26 46.52
N PHE A 69 -25.19 12.54 46.35
CA PHE A 69 -24.08 12.98 45.50
C PHE A 69 -22.72 12.44 45.98
N LYS A 70 -22.45 12.48 47.30
CA LYS A 70 -21.22 11.89 47.88
C LYS A 70 -21.15 10.38 47.68
N ARG A 71 -22.30 9.68 47.72
CA ARG A 71 -22.36 8.23 47.48
C ARG A 71 -22.08 7.90 46.02
N ILE A 72 -22.67 8.64 45.09
CA ILE A 72 -22.44 8.49 43.65
C ILE A 72 -20.96 8.77 43.33
N LEU A 73 -20.40 9.87 43.85
CA LEU A 73 -19.00 10.23 43.64
C LEU A 73 -18.02 9.16 44.13
N ARG A 74 -18.32 8.50 45.25
CA ARG A 74 -17.52 7.37 45.74
C ARG A 74 -17.61 6.16 44.83
N ILE A 75 -18.81 5.81 44.35
CA ILE A 75 -19.02 4.68 43.45
C ILE A 75 -18.28 4.92 42.13
N THR A 76 -18.39 6.13 41.56
CA THR A 76 -17.66 6.50 40.34
C THR A 76 -16.16 6.50 40.55
N ALA A 77 -15.66 7.03 41.67
CA ALA A 77 -14.22 7.01 41.97
C ALA A 77 -13.66 5.58 42.10
N VAL A 78 -14.39 4.67 42.76
CA VAL A 78 -14.01 3.25 42.86
C VAL A 78 -14.02 2.57 41.50
N SER A 79 -15.05 2.84 40.68
CA SER A 79 -15.12 2.31 39.30
C SER A 79 -13.92 2.77 38.46
N VAL A 80 -13.59 4.06 38.49
CA VAL A 80 -12.43 4.61 37.77
C VAL A 80 -11.13 3.97 38.24
N LEU A 81 -10.97 3.76 39.55
CA LEU A 81 -9.77 3.13 40.11
C LEU A 81 -9.62 1.66 39.64
N VAL A 82 -10.72 0.90 39.60
CA VAL A 82 -10.70 -0.48 39.11
C VAL A 82 -10.31 -0.53 37.63
N VAL A 83 -10.88 0.35 36.79
CA VAL A 83 -10.54 0.41 35.37
C VAL A 83 -9.08 0.80 35.16
N ALA A 84 -8.55 1.76 35.94
CA ALA A 84 -7.15 2.17 35.86
C ALA A 84 -6.18 1.04 36.25
N VAL A 85 -6.53 0.24 37.27
CA VAL A 85 -5.73 -0.92 37.68
C VAL A 85 -5.74 -2.01 36.61
N LEU A 86 -6.91 -2.30 36.02
CA LEU A 86 -7.03 -3.27 34.92
C LEU A 86 -6.24 -2.82 33.69
N TYR A 87 -6.35 -1.55 33.30
CA TYR A 87 -5.60 -0.98 32.19
C TYR A 87 -4.09 -1.06 32.43
N SER A 88 -3.63 -0.67 33.61
CA SER A 88 -2.21 -0.74 33.99
C SER A 88 -1.71 -2.18 34.01
N SER A 89 -2.53 -3.13 34.47
CA SER A 89 -2.19 -4.57 34.46
C SER A 89 -2.10 -5.14 33.04
N CYS A 90 -2.90 -4.65 32.09
CA CYS A 90 -2.82 -5.03 30.69
C CYS A 90 -1.55 -4.49 30.00
N GLN A 91 -0.97 -3.40 30.49
CA GLN A 91 0.27 -2.84 29.97
C GLN A 91 1.53 -3.56 30.48
N LEU A 92 1.41 -4.49 31.44
CA LEU A 92 2.54 -5.35 31.80
C LEU A 92 2.82 -6.33 30.66
N THR A 93 4.05 -6.29 30.16
CA THR A 93 4.58 -7.11 29.06
C THR A 93 4.34 -8.61 29.24
N LEU A 94 4.28 -9.10 30.48
CA LEU A 94 3.99 -10.50 30.77
C LEU A 94 2.54 -10.88 30.42
N ALA A 95 1.57 -10.02 30.76
CA ALA A 95 0.16 -10.26 30.49
C ALA A 95 -0.14 -10.22 28.99
N THR A 96 0.48 -9.28 28.25
CA THR A 96 0.34 -9.19 26.79
C THR A 96 0.92 -10.43 26.10
N VAL A 97 2.07 -10.93 26.54
CA VAL A 97 2.68 -12.15 25.99
C VAL A 97 1.79 -13.36 26.25
N HIS A 98 1.28 -13.56 27.47
CA HIS A 98 0.40 -14.69 27.77
C HIS A 98 -0.95 -14.59 27.04
N ALA A 99 -1.56 -13.40 26.98
CA ALA A 99 -2.78 -13.20 26.21
C ALA A 99 -2.58 -13.47 24.72
N SER A 100 -1.45 -13.01 24.14
CA SER A 100 -1.10 -13.31 22.75
C SER A 100 -0.84 -14.79 22.50
N ALA A 101 -0.21 -15.50 23.45
CA ALA A 101 0.04 -16.92 23.37
C ALA A 101 -1.26 -17.74 23.43
N LEU A 102 -2.16 -17.40 24.37
CA LEU A 102 -3.49 -18.02 24.46
C LEU A 102 -4.32 -17.72 23.21
N GLY A 103 -4.25 -16.49 22.68
CA GLY A 103 -4.89 -16.11 21.42
C GLY A 103 -4.37 -16.93 20.25
N ARG A 104 -3.06 -17.13 20.13
CA ARG A 104 -2.46 -18.00 19.09
C ARG A 104 -2.92 -19.45 19.22
N ILE A 105 -2.95 -20.00 20.44
CA ILE A 105 -3.45 -21.37 20.67
C ILE A 105 -4.93 -21.48 20.29
N ALA A 106 -5.75 -20.48 20.63
CA ALA A 106 -7.15 -20.43 20.27
C ALA A 106 -7.34 -20.37 18.74
N LEU A 107 -6.56 -19.54 18.04
CA LEU A 107 -6.56 -19.47 16.58
C LEU A 107 -6.14 -20.81 15.95
N ILE A 108 -5.11 -21.47 16.49
CA ILE A 108 -4.67 -22.80 16.05
C ILE A 108 -5.75 -23.87 16.26
N LYS A 109 -6.52 -23.77 17.35
CA LYS A 109 -7.67 -24.67 17.55
C LYS A 109 -8.83 -24.34 16.61
N ALA A 110 -9.06 -23.05 16.32
CA ALA A 110 -10.10 -22.62 15.40
C ALA A 110 -9.80 -23.02 13.94
N LEU A 111 -8.54 -23.29 13.58
CA LEU A 111 -8.18 -23.89 12.28
C LEU A 111 -8.89 -25.21 12.00
N SER A 112 -9.28 -25.98 13.03
CA SER A 112 -10.06 -27.21 12.81
C SER A 112 -11.51 -26.95 12.43
N LEU A 113 -12.02 -25.74 12.69
CA LEU A 113 -13.38 -25.32 12.34
C LEU A 113 -13.41 -24.55 11.02
N TRP A 114 -12.40 -23.71 10.77
CA TRP A 114 -12.23 -22.96 9.54
C TRP A 114 -10.74 -22.87 9.18
N ASP A 115 -10.38 -23.44 8.03
CA ASP A 115 -9.05 -23.26 7.45
C ASP A 115 -8.92 -21.89 6.77
N TRP A 116 -8.32 -20.91 7.45
CA TRP A 116 -7.97 -19.59 6.91
C TRP A 116 -6.49 -19.50 6.47
N ARG A 117 -5.76 -20.62 6.37
CA ARG A 117 -4.35 -20.61 5.94
C ARG A 117 -4.16 -20.11 4.52
N TYR A 118 -5.19 -20.23 3.68
CA TYR A 118 -5.15 -19.69 2.31
C TYR A 118 -4.92 -18.18 2.30
N LEU A 119 -5.51 -17.44 3.26
CA LEU A 119 -5.35 -15.99 3.40
C LEU A 119 -3.92 -15.55 3.77
N PHE A 120 -3.08 -16.46 4.26
CA PHE A 120 -1.67 -16.15 4.55
C PHE A 120 -0.84 -15.97 3.26
N TYR A 121 -1.24 -16.63 2.18
CA TYR A 121 -0.58 -16.54 0.88
C TYR A 121 -1.21 -15.48 -0.04
N GLU A 122 -2.37 -14.95 0.35
CA GLU A 122 -3.02 -13.88 -0.40
C GLU A 122 -2.34 -12.54 -0.14
N SER A 123 -2.11 -11.78 -1.20
CA SER A 123 -1.55 -10.43 -1.11
C SER A 123 -2.55 -9.44 -0.49
N CYS A 124 -3.85 -9.76 -0.54
CA CYS A 124 -4.95 -8.93 -0.06
C CYS A 124 -6.03 -9.78 0.63
N LEU A 125 -6.51 -9.34 1.80
CA LEU A 125 -7.59 -10.01 2.56
C LEU A 125 -8.99 -9.80 1.93
N VAL A 126 -9.14 -8.72 1.16
CA VAL A 126 -10.36 -8.36 0.45
C VAL A 126 -9.95 -8.02 -0.97
N GLU A 127 -10.45 -8.78 -1.94
CA GLU A 127 -10.26 -8.48 -3.37
C GLU A 127 -10.92 -7.14 -3.68
N ASN A 128 -10.20 -6.28 -4.38
CA ASN A 128 -10.73 -5.01 -4.82
C ASN A 128 -11.53 -5.24 -6.12
N PRO A 129 -12.87 -5.11 -6.11
CA PRO A 129 -13.69 -5.38 -7.29
C PRO A 129 -13.45 -4.40 -8.44
N PHE A 130 -12.72 -3.31 -8.20
CA PHE A 130 -12.31 -2.32 -9.21
C PHE A 130 -10.88 -2.56 -9.74
N PHE A 131 -10.08 -3.40 -9.07
CA PHE A 131 -8.77 -3.86 -9.54
C PHE A 131 -8.88 -5.34 -9.91
N GLY A 132 -9.67 -5.63 -10.94
CA GLY A 132 -9.47 -6.84 -11.71
C GLY A 132 -8.35 -6.60 -12.71
N GLU A 133 -7.50 -7.60 -12.94
CA GLU A 133 -6.77 -7.68 -14.21
C GLU A 133 -7.81 -7.55 -15.31
N HIS A 134 -7.83 -6.43 -16.03
CA HIS A 134 -8.73 -6.25 -17.17
C HIS A 134 -8.25 -7.23 -18.24
N ALA A 135 -8.79 -8.45 -18.20
CA ALA A 135 -8.49 -9.48 -19.17
C ALA A 135 -8.97 -8.97 -20.53
N ILE A 136 -8.01 -8.73 -21.43
CA ILE A 136 -8.27 -8.25 -22.77
C ILE A 136 -9.30 -9.14 -23.48
N THR A 137 -10.35 -8.53 -24.01
CA THR A 137 -11.44 -9.20 -24.70
C THR A 137 -11.28 -9.07 -26.21
N LYS A 138 -12.13 -9.75 -26.99
CA LYS A 138 -12.11 -9.62 -28.46
C LYS A 138 -12.56 -8.24 -28.93
N ASP A 139 -13.41 -7.56 -28.17
CA ASP A 139 -13.91 -6.24 -28.55
C ASP A 139 -12.82 -5.16 -28.43
N ASP A 140 -11.91 -5.31 -27.45
CA ASP A 140 -10.76 -4.40 -27.27
C ASP A 140 -9.81 -4.40 -28.48
N CYS A 141 -9.78 -5.50 -29.23
CA CYS A 141 -8.90 -5.70 -30.39
C CYS A 141 -9.30 -4.85 -31.60
N MET A 142 -10.53 -4.35 -31.69
CA MET A 142 -11.00 -3.54 -32.83
C MET A 142 -10.11 -2.30 -33.05
N THR A 143 -9.46 -1.83 -32.00
CA THR A 143 -8.64 -0.63 -32.01
C THR A 143 -7.35 -0.76 -32.83
N CYS A 144 -6.79 -1.97 -32.95
CA CYS A 144 -5.54 -2.22 -33.67
C CYS A 144 -5.70 -2.82 -35.08
N GLU A 145 -6.92 -3.11 -35.53
CA GLU A 145 -7.17 -3.78 -36.83
C GLU A 145 -6.69 -2.97 -38.04
N THR A 146 -6.66 -1.64 -37.93
CA THR A 146 -6.28 -0.71 -39.02
C THR A 146 -4.90 -0.10 -38.83
N VAL A 147 -4.15 -0.55 -37.82
CA VAL A 147 -2.81 -0.04 -37.54
C VAL A 147 -1.81 -0.79 -38.40
N ASP A 148 -1.51 -0.27 -39.58
CA ASP A 148 -0.60 -0.95 -40.53
C ASP A 148 0.88 -0.62 -40.29
N SER A 149 1.17 0.52 -39.66
CA SER A 149 2.55 1.00 -39.45
C SER A 149 2.66 1.91 -38.23
N ILE A 150 3.89 2.10 -37.77
CA ILE A 150 4.19 2.95 -36.62
C ILE A 150 4.43 4.37 -37.10
N HIS A 151 3.65 5.31 -36.61
CA HIS A 151 3.80 6.72 -36.98
C HIS A 151 5.02 7.32 -36.29
N VAL A 152 5.78 8.12 -37.04
CA VAL A 152 6.95 8.85 -36.54
C VAL A 152 6.60 10.33 -36.55
N LEU A 153 6.66 10.97 -35.38
CA LEU A 153 6.19 12.34 -35.15
C LEU A 153 7.29 13.21 -34.53
N SER A 154 7.07 14.52 -34.63
CA SER A 154 7.82 15.56 -33.93
C SER A 154 6.82 16.62 -33.44
N ASN A 155 7.22 17.42 -32.45
CA ASN A 155 6.43 18.48 -31.83
C ASN A 155 5.03 18.01 -31.40
N LEU A 156 4.99 16.91 -30.65
CA LEU A 156 3.76 16.24 -30.21
C LEU A 156 3.17 16.93 -28.97
N ASP A 157 1.92 17.36 -29.02
CA ASP A 157 1.21 17.82 -27.83
C ASP A 157 0.61 16.65 -27.03
N TYR A 158 0.29 16.92 -25.75
CA TYR A 158 -0.27 15.90 -24.86
C TYR A 158 -1.67 15.45 -25.28
N GLU A 159 -2.51 16.37 -25.77
CA GLU A 159 -3.90 16.07 -26.17
C GLU A 159 -3.93 15.14 -27.40
N THR A 160 -3.13 15.43 -28.43
CA THR A 160 -2.97 14.59 -29.61
C THR A 160 -2.40 13.23 -29.21
N LEU A 161 -1.41 13.17 -28.33
CA LEU A 161 -0.87 11.90 -27.84
C LEU A 161 -1.98 11.06 -27.20
N VAL A 162 -2.77 11.63 -26.29
CA VAL A 162 -3.82 10.90 -25.58
C VAL A 162 -4.94 10.49 -26.52
N ASP A 163 -5.52 11.43 -27.25
CA ASP A 163 -6.75 11.19 -28.01
C ASP A 163 -6.52 10.37 -29.27
N ASN A 164 -5.44 10.65 -30.01
CA ASN A 164 -5.21 10.02 -31.30
C ASN A 164 -4.41 8.71 -31.19
N TYR A 165 -3.64 8.52 -30.10
CA TYR A 165 -2.73 7.39 -29.96
C TYR A 165 -3.01 6.54 -28.72
N LEU A 166 -2.86 7.09 -27.51
CA LEU A 166 -2.94 6.28 -26.28
C LEU A 166 -4.35 5.74 -26.02
N ASN A 167 -5.41 6.52 -26.22
CA ASN A 167 -6.80 6.05 -26.08
C ASN A 167 -7.16 4.98 -27.12
N ARG A 168 -6.39 4.90 -28.20
CA ARG A 168 -6.57 3.95 -29.29
C ARG A 168 -5.52 2.83 -29.29
N ASP A 169 -4.70 2.72 -28.25
CA ASP A 169 -3.63 1.72 -28.16
C ASP A 169 -2.70 1.72 -29.39
N ILE A 170 -2.51 2.87 -30.06
CA ILE A 170 -1.67 2.98 -31.26
C ILE A 170 -0.25 3.36 -30.84
N PRO A 171 0.77 2.54 -31.15
CA PRO A 171 2.17 2.88 -30.87
C PRO A 171 2.66 3.97 -31.82
N LEU A 172 3.60 4.79 -31.35
CA LEU A 172 4.26 5.82 -32.14
C LEU A 172 5.72 6.00 -31.75
N ILE A 173 6.49 6.67 -32.61
CA ILE A 173 7.85 7.13 -32.34
C ILE A 173 7.85 8.65 -32.30
N VAL A 174 8.49 9.25 -31.29
CA VAL A 174 8.72 10.70 -31.20
C VAL A 174 10.20 10.97 -31.40
N MET A 175 10.54 11.82 -32.37
CA MET A 175 11.93 12.04 -32.81
C MET A 175 12.68 13.14 -32.04
N ASP A 176 11.98 14.14 -31.53
CA ASP A 176 12.57 15.40 -31.05
C ASP A 176 12.49 15.57 -29.52
N ALA A 177 12.02 14.53 -28.82
CA ALA A 177 11.73 14.61 -27.38
C ALA A 177 12.94 14.48 -26.46
N MET A 178 14.12 14.17 -27.00
CA MET A 178 15.37 14.13 -26.26
C MET A 178 16.39 15.19 -26.71
N ASP A 179 16.01 16.11 -27.60
CA ASP A 179 16.94 17.08 -28.20
C ASP A 179 17.63 17.97 -27.14
N ASP A 180 16.98 18.21 -26.01
CA ASP A 180 17.49 18.99 -24.88
C ASP A 180 18.14 18.15 -23.78
N TRP A 181 18.19 16.81 -23.93
CA TRP A 181 18.75 15.93 -22.92
C TRP A 181 20.28 15.94 -22.96
N GLN A 182 20.88 16.11 -21.79
CA GLN A 182 22.35 16.15 -21.65
C GLN A 182 23.04 14.88 -22.19
N VAL A 183 22.40 13.72 -22.08
CA VAL A 183 22.93 12.45 -22.62
C VAL A 183 22.97 12.39 -24.14
N ILE A 184 22.11 13.16 -24.84
CA ILE A 184 22.12 13.25 -26.31
C ILE A 184 23.10 14.33 -26.76
N LEU A 185 23.18 15.44 -26.02
CA LEU A 185 24.06 16.57 -26.33
C LEU A 185 25.56 16.28 -26.13
N THR A 186 25.91 15.22 -25.38
CA THR A 186 27.29 14.87 -25.08
C THR A 186 27.71 13.58 -25.78
N GLU A 187 28.86 13.60 -26.48
CA GLU A 187 29.42 12.38 -27.08
C GLU A 187 30.05 11.44 -26.03
N GLU A 188 30.30 11.95 -24.82
CA GLU A 188 30.93 11.26 -23.70
C GLU A 188 30.01 10.22 -23.06
N PHE A 189 28.69 10.25 -23.31
CA PHE A 189 27.76 9.29 -22.72
C PHE A 189 27.95 7.89 -23.30
N TYR A 190 28.37 6.96 -22.43
CA TYR A 190 28.71 5.58 -22.77
C TYR A 190 28.41 4.61 -21.62
N PHE A 191 28.88 3.36 -21.73
CA PHE A 191 28.66 2.32 -20.71
C PHE A 191 29.19 2.72 -19.33
N ASP A 192 30.29 3.47 -19.28
CA ASP A 192 30.96 3.87 -18.04
C ASP A 192 30.06 4.76 -17.16
N ASN A 193 29.26 5.65 -17.76
CA ASN A 193 28.34 6.48 -17.00
C ASN A 193 27.31 5.64 -16.24
N ILE A 194 26.79 4.59 -16.88
CA ILE A 194 25.83 3.67 -16.26
C ILE A 194 26.54 2.77 -15.25
N THR A 195 27.68 2.19 -15.60
CA THR A 195 28.39 1.27 -14.69
C THR A 195 28.86 2.00 -13.43
N GLU A 196 29.38 3.22 -13.56
CA GLU A 196 29.79 4.06 -12.43
C GLU A 196 28.60 4.40 -11.54
N LEU A 197 27.43 4.71 -12.09
CA LEU A 197 26.22 4.98 -11.31
C LEU A 197 25.90 3.84 -10.33
N TYR A 198 25.94 2.59 -10.80
CA TYR A 198 25.63 1.42 -9.98
C TYR A 198 26.78 0.97 -9.08
N LEU A 199 28.05 1.19 -9.50
CA LEU A 199 29.21 0.70 -8.75
C LEU A 199 29.71 1.67 -7.68
N ALA A 200 29.51 2.98 -7.86
CA ALA A 200 29.99 4.02 -6.94
C ALA A 200 29.05 4.23 -5.73
N ASP A 201 27.75 4.00 -5.88
CA ASP A 201 26.77 4.13 -4.80
C ASP A 201 26.56 2.79 -4.10
N GLU A 202 26.89 2.72 -2.81
CA GLU A 202 26.78 1.50 -1.99
C GLU A 202 25.37 0.90 -2.02
N LYS A 203 24.32 1.74 -1.96
CA LYS A 203 22.93 1.26 -1.97
C LYS A 203 22.55 0.69 -3.33
N LEU A 204 22.90 1.38 -4.43
CA LEU A 204 22.62 0.89 -5.79
C LEU A 204 23.35 -0.40 -6.08
N SER A 205 24.55 -0.52 -5.54
CA SER A 205 25.40 -1.67 -5.76
C SER A 205 24.92 -2.96 -5.09
N ASP A 206 24.06 -2.82 -4.08
CA ASP A 206 23.39 -3.90 -3.36
C ASP A 206 22.00 -4.20 -3.93
N THR A 207 21.50 -3.38 -4.86
CA THR A 207 20.21 -3.64 -5.51
C THR A 207 20.27 -4.89 -6.38
N VAL A 208 19.23 -5.70 -6.27
CA VAL A 208 19.06 -6.91 -7.08
C VAL A 208 18.04 -6.63 -8.17
N PRO A 209 18.37 -6.84 -9.46
CA PRO A 209 17.40 -6.66 -10.53
C PRO A 209 16.30 -7.73 -10.44
N CYS A 210 15.06 -7.35 -10.76
CA CYS A 210 13.94 -8.30 -10.77
C CYS A 210 14.03 -9.31 -11.91
N SER A 211 14.57 -8.87 -13.05
CA SER A 211 14.87 -9.71 -14.20
C SER A 211 16.19 -9.25 -14.80
N MET A 212 17.00 -10.20 -15.23
CA MET A 212 18.27 -9.93 -15.92
C MET A 212 18.56 -11.06 -16.90
N LEU A 213 18.95 -10.69 -18.12
CA LEU A 213 19.41 -11.64 -19.11
C LEU A 213 20.63 -11.08 -19.84
N THR A 214 21.60 -11.95 -20.07
CA THR A 214 22.86 -11.65 -20.75
C THR A 214 23.38 -12.91 -21.45
N ASN A 215 24.22 -12.75 -22.47
CA ASN A 215 24.98 -13.87 -23.05
C ASN A 215 26.26 -14.20 -22.28
N LEU A 216 26.70 -13.35 -21.35
CA LEU A 216 27.89 -13.62 -20.55
C LEU A 216 27.54 -14.56 -19.40
N ARG A 217 28.36 -15.59 -19.20
CA ARG A 217 28.19 -16.50 -18.08
C ARG A 217 28.74 -15.85 -16.81
N THR A 218 27.91 -15.06 -16.15
CA THR A 218 28.16 -14.60 -14.78
C THR A 218 27.61 -15.66 -13.82
N GLY A 219 28.40 -16.09 -12.82
CA GLY A 219 27.84 -16.89 -11.72
C GLY A 219 26.65 -16.14 -11.09
N SER A 220 25.53 -16.83 -10.87
CA SER A 220 24.26 -16.33 -10.31
C SER A 220 24.04 -14.81 -10.37
N SER A 221 23.35 -14.32 -11.42
CA SER A 221 22.53 -13.08 -11.47
C SER A 221 22.98 -11.81 -10.71
N GLU A 222 24.28 -11.63 -10.48
CA GLU A 222 24.79 -10.42 -9.82
C GLU A 222 25.09 -9.35 -10.88
N LEU A 223 24.18 -8.38 -10.99
CA LEU A 223 24.35 -7.18 -11.83
C LEU A 223 25.73 -6.54 -11.58
N ARG A 224 26.14 -6.42 -10.32
CA ARG A 224 27.45 -5.90 -9.92
C ARG A 224 28.62 -6.65 -10.57
N THR A 225 28.56 -7.98 -10.61
CA THR A 225 29.62 -8.83 -11.20
C THR A 225 29.66 -8.68 -12.72
N PHE A 226 28.49 -8.58 -13.36
CA PHE A 226 28.40 -8.25 -14.79
C PHE A 226 29.02 -6.88 -15.09
N LEU A 227 28.63 -5.83 -14.36
CA LEU A 227 29.11 -4.46 -14.57
C LEU A 227 30.63 -4.34 -14.38
N LYS A 228 31.20 -5.03 -13.39
CA LYS A 228 32.66 -5.12 -13.21
C LYS A 228 33.36 -5.83 -14.38
N THR A 229 32.71 -6.83 -14.98
CA THR A 229 33.27 -7.58 -16.11
C THR A 229 33.33 -6.73 -17.37
N ILE A 230 32.28 -5.97 -17.68
CA ILE A 230 32.24 -5.13 -18.88
C ILE A 230 33.07 -3.85 -18.75
N ASN A 231 33.42 -3.43 -17.52
CA ASN A 231 34.38 -2.35 -17.30
C ASN A 231 35.80 -2.70 -17.82
N ASN A 232 36.05 -3.98 -18.13
CA ASN A 232 37.27 -4.38 -18.84
C ASN A 232 37.05 -4.26 -20.37
N SER A 233 37.78 -3.34 -21.00
CA SER A 233 37.72 -3.07 -22.45
C SER A 233 38.05 -4.26 -23.35
N ALA A 234 38.63 -5.34 -22.82
CA ALA A 234 38.85 -6.58 -23.57
C ALA A 234 37.56 -7.38 -23.84
N VAL A 235 36.47 -7.10 -23.10
CA VAL A 235 35.20 -7.83 -23.21
C VAL A 235 34.30 -7.14 -24.23
N SER A 236 34.10 -7.78 -25.37
CA SER A 236 33.20 -7.34 -26.45
C SER A 236 32.20 -8.43 -26.82
N ARG A 237 31.26 -8.10 -27.72
CA ARG A 237 30.22 -9.04 -28.21
C ARG A 237 29.28 -9.52 -27.12
N TRP A 238 28.89 -8.61 -26.25
CA TRP A 238 27.98 -8.88 -25.15
C TRP A 238 26.69 -8.08 -25.27
N PHE A 239 25.63 -8.60 -24.67
CA PHE A 239 24.42 -7.85 -24.39
C PHE A 239 24.02 -8.10 -22.94
N VAL A 240 23.31 -7.13 -22.38
CA VAL A 240 22.57 -7.29 -21.14
C VAL A 240 21.31 -6.46 -21.22
N HIS A 241 20.27 -6.95 -20.58
CA HIS A 241 19.21 -6.10 -20.10
C HIS A 241 18.77 -6.53 -18.72
N TRP A 242 18.31 -5.57 -17.93
CA TRP A 242 17.79 -5.84 -16.61
C TRP A 242 16.69 -4.86 -16.24
N GLN A 243 15.80 -5.30 -15.37
CA GLN A 243 14.75 -4.49 -14.78
C GLN A 243 15.16 -4.06 -13.38
N ASN A 244 15.07 -2.75 -13.11
CA ASN A 244 15.13 -2.23 -11.76
C ASN A 244 13.72 -2.19 -11.17
N CYS A 245 13.55 -2.91 -10.06
CA CYS A 245 12.33 -2.89 -9.26
C CYS A 245 12.52 -2.26 -7.88
N ASP A 246 13.78 -2.03 -7.47
CA ASP A 246 14.07 -1.20 -6.31
C ASP A 246 13.89 0.27 -6.68
N ILE A 247 13.05 0.98 -5.93
CA ILE A 247 12.75 2.40 -6.11
C ILE A 247 14.02 3.29 -6.06
N TYR A 248 15.07 2.89 -5.34
CA TYR A 248 16.35 3.60 -5.32
C TYR A 248 17.04 3.54 -6.69
N ALA A 249 17.10 2.34 -7.30
CA ALA A 249 17.67 2.16 -8.64
C ALA A 249 16.81 2.83 -9.72
N VAL A 250 15.48 2.71 -9.61
CA VAL A 250 14.54 3.37 -10.53
C VAL A 250 14.75 4.90 -10.52
N LYS A 251 14.90 5.50 -9.35
CA LYS A 251 15.16 6.94 -9.19
C LYS A 251 16.54 7.35 -9.69
N ALA A 252 17.56 6.53 -9.46
CA ALA A 252 18.93 6.86 -9.86
C ALA A 252 19.08 7.04 -11.38
N LEU A 253 18.37 6.23 -12.18
CA LEU A 253 18.39 6.33 -13.63
C LEU A 253 17.75 7.61 -14.20
N ARG A 254 17.00 8.37 -13.40
CA ARG A 254 16.46 9.69 -13.80
C ARG A 254 17.56 10.73 -14.07
N LYS A 255 18.81 10.41 -13.78
CA LYS A 255 19.98 11.18 -14.24
C LYS A 255 20.18 11.09 -15.76
N PHE A 256 19.76 9.99 -16.39
CA PHE A 256 20.01 9.72 -17.81
C PHE A 256 18.79 9.88 -18.71
N TYR A 257 17.58 9.70 -18.17
CA TYR A 257 16.35 9.99 -18.91
C TYR A 257 15.50 10.97 -18.11
N GLN A 258 14.83 11.87 -18.83
CA GLN A 258 13.94 12.86 -18.25
C GLN A 258 12.51 12.58 -18.70
N ARG A 259 11.55 13.33 -18.16
CA ARG A 259 10.18 13.27 -18.66
C ARG A 259 10.12 14.02 -20.01
N PRO A 260 9.66 13.39 -21.10
CA PRO A 260 9.48 14.07 -22.39
C PRO A 260 8.55 15.28 -22.31
N TYR A 261 8.76 16.26 -23.18
CA TYR A 261 7.97 17.51 -23.21
C TYR A 261 6.47 17.27 -23.44
N PHE A 262 6.11 16.18 -24.13
CA PHE A 262 4.73 15.82 -24.43
C PHE A 262 3.98 15.19 -23.25
N LEU A 263 4.63 14.97 -22.10
CA LEU A 263 3.99 14.47 -20.88
C LEU A 263 3.92 15.53 -19.78
N PRO A 264 2.74 15.77 -19.18
CA PRO A 264 2.56 16.77 -18.13
C PRO A 264 3.12 16.30 -16.78
N ASN A 265 3.20 17.24 -15.83
CA ASN A 265 3.61 16.97 -14.44
C ASN A 265 2.64 16.08 -13.65
N THR A 266 1.42 15.90 -14.15
CA THR A 266 0.39 15.07 -13.52
C THR A 266 0.58 13.58 -13.78
N VAL A 267 1.36 13.21 -14.80
CA VAL A 267 1.69 11.80 -15.07
C VAL A 267 2.63 11.29 -13.98
N SER A 268 2.25 10.16 -13.39
CA SER A 268 3.05 9.47 -12.38
C SER A 268 4.46 9.19 -12.90
N PRO A 269 5.48 9.22 -12.05
CA PRO A 269 6.80 8.79 -12.47
C PRO A 269 6.82 7.27 -12.70
N ALA A 270 7.81 6.82 -13.47
CA ALA A 270 8.02 5.39 -13.70
C ALA A 270 8.20 4.62 -12.38
N HIS A 271 7.46 3.51 -12.24
CA HIS A 271 7.56 2.59 -11.10
C HIS A 271 8.60 1.51 -11.34
N PHE A 272 8.81 1.12 -12.60
CA PHE A 272 9.91 0.27 -13.03
C PHE A 272 10.65 0.88 -14.22
N ASN A 273 11.90 0.49 -14.40
CA ASN A 273 12.62 0.78 -15.63
C ASN A 273 13.59 -0.34 -16.00
N TRP A 274 13.86 -0.44 -17.28
CA TRP A 274 14.81 -1.37 -17.85
C TRP A 274 15.98 -0.62 -18.42
N VAL A 275 17.16 -1.24 -18.34
CA VAL A 275 18.35 -0.79 -19.03
C VAL A 275 18.76 -1.85 -20.04
N PHE A 276 19.00 -1.44 -21.28
CA PHE A 276 19.48 -2.29 -22.35
C PHE A 276 20.86 -1.79 -22.76
N MET A 277 21.86 -2.66 -22.70
CA MET A 277 23.21 -2.35 -23.15
C MET A 277 23.75 -3.48 -24.02
N SER A 278 24.49 -3.14 -25.06
CA SER A 278 25.20 -4.12 -25.86
C SER A 278 26.42 -3.53 -26.55
N SER A 279 27.47 -4.32 -26.71
CA SER A 279 28.67 -3.94 -27.45
C SER A 279 29.05 -4.98 -28.50
N ASP A 280 29.17 -4.58 -29.78
CA ASP A 280 29.38 -5.44 -30.96
C ASP A 280 28.55 -6.75 -30.91
N TYR A 281 27.32 -6.68 -30.41
CA TYR A 281 26.45 -7.86 -30.35
C TYR A 281 25.86 -8.12 -31.74
N ARG A 282 25.92 -9.38 -32.18
CA ARG A 282 25.64 -9.75 -33.59
C ARG A 282 24.44 -10.66 -33.77
N SER A 283 23.72 -10.99 -32.69
CA SER A 283 22.54 -11.85 -32.80
C SER A 283 21.32 -11.01 -33.14
N THR A 284 20.55 -11.47 -34.11
CA THR A 284 19.22 -10.95 -34.47
C THR A 284 18.08 -11.63 -33.73
N ASN A 285 18.41 -12.49 -32.74
CA ASN A 285 17.40 -13.18 -31.95
C ASN A 285 16.69 -12.19 -31.04
N MET A 286 15.40 -11.94 -31.32
CA MET A 286 14.50 -11.13 -30.51
C MET A 286 14.52 -11.58 -29.05
N LYS A 287 14.67 -10.59 -28.16
CA LYS A 287 14.64 -10.72 -26.71
C LYS A 287 13.29 -10.22 -26.23
N LYS A 288 12.55 -11.08 -25.56
CA LYS A 288 11.30 -10.71 -24.92
C LYS A 288 11.58 -9.90 -23.66
N VAL A 289 10.80 -8.85 -23.45
CA VAL A 289 10.78 -8.08 -22.20
C VAL A 289 9.39 -8.23 -21.61
N ASP A 290 9.31 -8.76 -20.39
CA ASP A 290 8.05 -8.91 -19.69
C ASP A 290 7.74 -7.59 -18.96
N LEU A 291 6.77 -6.84 -19.48
CA LEU A 291 6.40 -5.51 -19.02
C LEU A 291 5.17 -5.57 -18.12
N ASP A 292 5.14 -4.70 -17.10
CA ASP A 292 3.99 -4.45 -16.24
C ASP A 292 3.03 -3.43 -16.87
N TYR A 293 1.74 -3.53 -16.53
CA TYR A 293 0.68 -2.79 -17.20
C TYR A 293 0.85 -1.26 -17.06
N GLY A 294 0.84 -0.54 -18.18
CA GLY A 294 0.86 0.92 -18.21
C GLY A 294 1.34 1.54 -19.51
N LEU A 295 1.86 2.77 -19.38
CA LEU A 295 2.51 3.51 -20.45
C LEU A 295 3.99 3.12 -20.49
N ILE A 296 4.41 2.67 -21.66
CA ILE A 296 5.77 2.23 -21.94
C ILE A 296 6.44 3.26 -22.85
N MET A 297 7.63 3.68 -22.46
CA MET A 297 8.48 4.52 -23.29
C MET A 297 9.88 3.91 -23.36
N LEU A 298 10.36 3.61 -24.57
CA LEU A 298 11.72 3.17 -24.81
C LEU A 298 12.52 4.33 -25.39
N PHE A 299 13.53 4.77 -24.64
CA PHE A 299 14.44 5.84 -24.98
C PHE A 299 15.72 5.26 -25.58
N GLN A 300 15.97 5.49 -26.88
CA GLN A 300 17.23 5.10 -27.50
C GLN A 300 18.30 6.18 -27.27
N LEU A 301 19.17 5.97 -26.28
CA LEU A 301 20.19 6.94 -25.89
C LEU A 301 21.44 6.88 -26.78
N ARG A 302 21.80 5.69 -27.27
CA ARG A 302 22.96 5.49 -28.14
C ARG A 302 22.74 4.34 -29.10
N GLY A 303 23.15 4.50 -30.36
CA GLY A 303 23.02 3.45 -31.37
C GLY A 303 21.58 3.26 -31.83
N THR A 304 21.22 2.03 -32.19
CA THR A 304 19.91 1.70 -32.77
C THR A 304 19.37 0.42 -32.15
N SER A 305 18.07 0.29 -31.99
CA SER A 305 17.43 -0.99 -31.61
C SER A 305 16.32 -1.34 -32.59
N VAL A 306 16.24 -2.61 -32.95
CA VAL A 306 15.11 -3.13 -33.73
C VAL A 306 14.10 -3.68 -32.75
N PHE A 307 12.86 -3.27 -32.89
CA PHE A 307 11.79 -3.71 -31.99
C PHE A 307 10.64 -4.34 -32.77
N LYS A 308 9.87 -5.14 -32.04
CA LYS A 308 8.69 -5.82 -32.54
C LYS A 308 7.60 -5.75 -31.47
N LEU A 309 6.43 -5.24 -31.87
CA LEU A 309 5.23 -5.23 -31.06
C LEU A 309 4.29 -6.32 -31.56
N SER A 310 4.05 -7.32 -30.72
CA SER A 310 3.16 -8.44 -31.06
C SER A 310 1.86 -8.34 -30.25
N PRO A 311 0.68 -8.44 -30.88
CA PRO A 311 -0.59 -8.41 -30.17
C PRO A 311 -0.74 -9.60 -29.21
N ILE A 312 -1.23 -9.32 -28.01
CA ILE A 312 -1.51 -10.29 -26.96
C ILE A 312 -2.84 -10.99 -27.26
N LYS A 313 -2.99 -12.26 -26.85
CA LYS A 313 -4.24 -13.00 -27.04
C LYS A 313 -5.40 -12.29 -26.31
N PRO A 314 -6.59 -12.14 -26.92
CA PRO A 314 -7.02 -12.75 -28.19
C PRO A 314 -6.75 -11.91 -29.46
N CYS A 315 -6.13 -10.73 -29.34
CA CYS A 315 -5.91 -9.82 -30.47
C CYS A 315 -4.89 -10.31 -31.50
N ASN A 316 -4.18 -11.41 -31.20
CA ASN A 316 -3.27 -12.07 -32.14
C ASN A 316 -3.95 -12.61 -33.40
N GLU A 317 -5.28 -12.73 -33.42
CA GLU A 317 -6.07 -13.16 -34.58
C GLU A 317 -6.46 -11.98 -35.50
N SER A 318 -6.63 -10.77 -34.95
CA SER A 318 -7.18 -9.62 -35.67
C SER A 318 -6.14 -8.54 -35.98
N CYS A 319 -5.15 -8.35 -35.11
CA CYS A 319 -4.21 -7.24 -35.22
C CYS A 319 -2.89 -7.66 -35.85
N PRO A 320 -2.26 -6.78 -36.66
CA PRO A 320 -0.98 -7.08 -37.28
C PRO A 320 0.16 -7.00 -36.25
N VAL A 321 1.26 -7.68 -36.56
CA VAL A 321 2.52 -7.50 -35.85
C VAL A 321 3.21 -6.26 -36.40
N LEU A 322 3.59 -5.35 -35.51
CA LEU A 322 4.33 -4.14 -35.88
C LEU A 322 5.82 -4.32 -35.60
N SER A 323 6.67 -3.74 -36.42
CA SER A 323 8.12 -3.76 -36.23
C SER A 323 8.73 -2.50 -36.80
N GLY A 324 9.84 -2.07 -36.20
CA GLY A 324 10.52 -0.84 -36.59
C GLY A 324 11.91 -0.76 -36.02
N ASP A 325 12.66 0.21 -36.52
CA ASP A 325 13.96 0.59 -35.99
C ASP A 325 13.77 1.84 -35.12
N LEU A 326 14.42 1.86 -33.96
CA LEU A 326 14.47 3.00 -33.08
C LEU A 326 15.91 3.54 -33.07
N ASN A 327 16.07 4.76 -33.55
CA ASN A 327 17.37 5.43 -33.69
C ASN A 327 17.69 6.28 -32.47
N GLN A 328 18.97 6.60 -32.30
CA GLN A 328 19.43 7.49 -31.24
C GLN A 328 18.66 8.82 -31.23
N GLY A 329 18.16 9.20 -30.06
CA GLY A 329 17.32 10.39 -29.85
C GLY A 329 15.82 10.13 -29.96
N GLU A 330 15.41 8.99 -30.52
CA GLU A 330 14.00 8.65 -30.69
C GLU A 330 13.40 7.94 -29.46
N ILE A 331 12.11 8.16 -29.26
CA ILE A 331 11.31 7.54 -28.19
C ILE A 331 10.19 6.70 -28.81
N LEU A 332 10.18 5.39 -28.57
CA LEU A 332 9.01 4.55 -28.86
C LEU A 332 8.03 4.66 -27.68
N VAL A 333 6.78 5.00 -27.97
CA VAL A 333 5.70 5.19 -26.97
C VAL A 333 4.54 4.26 -27.30
N PHE A 334 4.10 3.46 -26.32
CA PHE A 334 2.94 2.58 -26.46
C PHE A 334 2.37 2.18 -25.11
N LYS A 335 1.14 1.65 -25.08
CA LYS A 335 0.61 0.95 -23.90
C LYS A 335 0.78 -0.54 -24.08
N ASN A 336 1.26 -1.26 -23.06
CA ASN A 336 1.36 -2.72 -23.09
C ASN A 336 0.05 -3.41 -22.69
N TYR A 337 -1.10 -2.84 -23.08
CA TYR A 337 -2.40 -3.48 -22.90
C TYR A 337 -2.65 -4.52 -23.99
N VAL A 338 -2.54 -4.08 -25.25
CA VAL A 338 -2.72 -4.93 -26.44
C VAL A 338 -1.39 -5.49 -26.93
N TRP A 339 -0.29 -4.81 -26.66
CA TRP A 339 1.02 -5.11 -27.25
C TRP A 339 2.00 -5.74 -26.27
N SER A 340 2.64 -6.81 -26.70
CA SER A 340 3.87 -7.34 -26.10
C SER A 340 5.09 -6.80 -26.85
N PHE A 341 6.21 -6.62 -26.14
CA PHE A 341 7.42 -6.01 -26.67
C PHE A 341 8.58 -7.00 -26.73
N ASP A 342 9.13 -7.13 -27.93
CA ASP A 342 10.39 -7.82 -28.19
C ASP A 342 11.38 -6.85 -28.84
N TYR A 343 12.67 -7.04 -28.62
CA TYR A 343 13.70 -6.25 -29.30
C TYR A 343 14.98 -7.04 -29.56
N HIS A 344 15.80 -6.56 -30.48
CA HIS A 344 17.23 -6.87 -30.48
C HIS A 344 18.04 -5.59 -30.72
N PRO A 345 19.22 -5.47 -30.11
CA PRO A 345 20.08 -4.32 -30.35
C PRO A 345 20.57 -4.29 -31.81
N GLY A 346 20.95 -3.11 -32.28
CA GLY A 346 21.56 -2.88 -33.57
C GLY A 346 22.83 -3.71 -33.76
N LEU A 347 23.05 -4.16 -35.00
CA LEU A 347 24.16 -5.04 -35.32
C LEU A 347 25.46 -4.25 -35.43
N ARG A 348 26.52 -4.76 -34.80
CA ARG A 348 27.88 -4.20 -34.89
C ARG A 348 27.99 -2.75 -34.39
N THR A 349 27.09 -2.36 -33.50
CA THR A 349 27.10 -1.06 -32.83
C THR A 349 27.09 -1.24 -31.32
N ASP A 350 27.52 -0.20 -30.63
CA ASP A 350 27.34 -0.07 -29.20
C ASP A 350 26.00 0.61 -28.96
N ASN A 351 25.12 -0.06 -28.21
CA ASN A 351 23.74 0.37 -28.02
C ASN A 351 23.44 0.55 -26.54
N ILE A 352 22.77 1.66 -26.22
CA ILE A 352 22.25 1.97 -24.90
C ILE A 352 20.82 2.45 -25.07
N ALA A 353 19.89 1.79 -24.40
CA ALA A 353 18.51 2.23 -24.31
C ALA A 353 17.99 2.07 -22.89
N ILE A 354 17.02 2.89 -22.51
CA ILE A 354 16.31 2.79 -21.24
C ILE A 354 14.83 2.68 -21.55
N LEU A 355 14.11 1.78 -20.91
CA LEU A 355 12.65 1.73 -20.98
C LEU A 355 12.06 2.10 -19.64
N SER A 356 11.08 2.97 -19.63
CA SER A 356 10.30 3.29 -18.44
C SER A 356 8.93 2.68 -18.49
N GLU A 357 8.50 2.11 -17.37
CA GLU A 357 7.15 1.60 -17.15
C GLU A 357 6.46 2.56 -16.19
N THR A 358 5.39 3.21 -16.66
CA THR A 358 4.64 4.19 -15.88
C THR A 358 3.20 3.70 -15.74
N ALA A 359 2.73 3.60 -14.49
CA ALA A 359 1.33 3.31 -14.22
C ALA A 359 0.41 4.29 -14.97
N TRP A 360 -0.48 3.75 -15.80
CA TRP A 360 -1.37 4.52 -16.64
C TRP A 360 -2.81 4.10 -16.37
N ASP A 361 -3.48 4.82 -15.48
CA ASP A 361 -4.91 4.62 -15.18
C ASP A 361 -5.74 5.68 -15.92
N GLN A 362 -6.63 5.23 -16.80
CA GLN A 362 -7.56 6.10 -17.53
C GLN A 362 -8.53 6.84 -16.59
N ASN A 363 -8.81 6.29 -15.39
CA ASN A 363 -9.78 6.85 -14.45
C ASN A 363 -9.21 7.96 -13.56
N VAL A 364 -7.89 8.17 -13.53
CA VAL A 364 -7.26 9.21 -12.70
C VAL A 364 -7.26 10.58 -13.40
N GLN A 365 -7.51 10.64 -14.70
CA GLN A 365 -7.42 11.87 -15.50
C GLN A 365 -8.76 12.60 -15.69
N ILE A 366 -9.86 12.10 -15.12
CA ILE A 366 -11.13 12.83 -15.04
C ILE A 366 -11.34 13.28 -13.59
N LYS A 367 -10.60 14.31 -13.16
CA LYS A 367 -10.97 15.09 -11.98
C LYS A 367 -10.46 16.52 -12.04
#